data_AF-A0A7J3ACN0-F1
#
_entry.id   AF-A0A7J3ACN0-F1
#
_cell.length_a   1.000
_cell.length_b   1.000
_cell.length_c   1.000
_cell.angle_alpha   90.00
_cell.angle_beta   90.00
_cell.angle_gamma   90.00
#
_symmetry.space_group_name_H-M   'P 1'
#
loop_
_entity.id
_entity.type
_entity.pdbx_description
1 polymer ?
#
loop_
_entity_poly.entity_id
_entity_poly.type
_entity_poly.pdbx_seq_one_letter_code
_entity_poly.pdbx_strand_id
1 'polypeptide(L)'
;MGVTALVMAGGKGTRMALSEEKPLICIGGKPIIEYIITALRAAKKVDSIVVAVSDYTPKTAALMLRFPVSVIKTPGKEYVSDMQYALKSLGLNAVLAIGADLPLITGEVIDAIVKCYERCGKPALSVVVPFETKERLGFSGEYAFTFEGTRVVPAGINLIDGRRIDEGELEQAICLLDLKEVAVNINTVQELKIAERLLAEKLGK
;
A
#
# COMPACT_ATOMS: atom_id res chain seq x y z
N MET A 1 -9.25 -6.96 16.63
CA MET A 1 -7.99 -7.53 16.17
C MET A 1 -7.07 -6.40 15.75
N GLY A 2 -5.79 -6.48 16.10
CA GLY A 2 -4.76 -5.66 15.47
C GLY A 2 -4.02 -6.48 14.41
N VAL A 3 -3.40 -5.80 13.45
CA VAL A 3 -2.74 -6.42 12.30
C VAL A 3 -1.28 -5.99 12.23
N THR A 4 -0.44 -6.84 11.63
CA THR A 4 0.89 -6.42 11.18
C THR A 4 0.76 -5.75 9.82
N ALA A 5 1.21 -4.50 9.72
CA ALA A 5 1.33 -3.83 8.43
C ALA A 5 2.63 -4.25 7.73
N LEU A 6 2.53 -4.71 6.49
CA LEU A 6 3.64 -5.03 5.62
C LEU A 6 3.70 -4.01 4.47
N VAL A 7 4.65 -3.08 4.55
CA VAL A 7 4.88 -2.08 3.51
C VAL A 7 5.75 -2.68 2.41
N MET A 8 5.18 -2.83 1.22
CA MET A 8 5.83 -3.41 0.05
C MET A 8 6.66 -2.35 -0.68
N ALA A 9 7.96 -2.27 -0.35
CA ALA A 9 8.90 -1.26 -0.82
C ALA A 9 10.10 -1.87 -1.58
N GLY A 10 9.97 -3.08 -2.12
CA GLY A 10 11.06 -3.81 -2.80
C GLY A 10 11.10 -3.69 -4.32
N GLY A 11 10.18 -2.95 -4.95
CA GLY A 11 10.03 -2.91 -6.41
C GLY A 11 11.09 -2.07 -7.14
N LYS A 12 11.41 -2.44 -8.40
CA LYS A 12 12.38 -1.75 -9.27
C LYS A 12 12.01 -0.31 -9.67
N GLY A 13 10.74 0.09 -9.55
CA GLY A 13 10.31 1.45 -9.92
C GLY A 13 10.42 1.82 -11.41
N THR A 14 10.42 0.84 -12.32
CA THR A 14 10.78 1.02 -13.75
C THR A 14 9.91 1.99 -14.55
N ARG A 15 8.71 2.35 -14.08
CA ARG A 15 7.75 3.18 -14.83
C ARG A 15 8.07 4.68 -14.81
N MET A 16 8.81 5.19 -13.83
CA MET A 16 9.09 6.63 -13.71
C MET A 16 10.39 7.08 -14.37
N ALA A 17 11.25 6.16 -14.84
CA ALA A 17 12.59 6.46 -15.37
C ALA A 17 13.43 7.41 -14.47
N LEU A 18 13.09 7.50 -13.18
CA LEU A 18 13.84 8.25 -12.19
C LEU A 18 15.00 7.39 -11.71
N SER A 19 16.15 8.01 -11.46
CA SER A 19 17.34 7.35 -10.90
C SER A 19 17.21 7.02 -9.41
N GLU A 20 16.07 7.37 -8.80
CA GLU A 20 15.80 7.22 -7.38
C GLU A 20 14.79 6.10 -7.11
N GLU A 21 14.94 5.45 -5.95
CA GLU A 21 14.01 4.43 -5.47
C GLU A 21 12.63 5.07 -5.26
N LYS A 22 11.59 4.51 -5.89
CA LYS A 22 10.23 5.07 -5.83
C LYS A 22 9.74 5.44 -4.41
N PRO A 23 9.97 4.61 -3.36
CA PRO A 23 9.56 4.97 -1.99
C PRO A 23 10.23 6.24 -1.45
N LEU A 24 11.38 6.65 -2.01
CA LEU A 24 12.18 7.81 -1.60
C LEU A 24 11.85 9.10 -2.34
N ILE A 25 11.04 9.03 -3.41
CA ILE A 25 10.58 10.23 -4.11
C ILE A 25 9.92 11.15 -3.10
N CYS A 26 10.36 12.40 -3.08
CA CYS A 26 9.90 13.39 -2.11
C CYS A 26 8.66 14.13 -2.62
N ILE A 27 7.70 14.34 -1.72
CA ILE A 27 6.61 15.29 -1.88
C ILE A 27 6.63 16.25 -0.69
N GLY A 28 6.67 17.55 -0.94
CA GLY A 28 6.74 18.55 0.13
C GLY A 28 7.98 18.38 1.03
N GLY A 29 9.10 17.92 0.47
CA GLY A 29 10.35 17.69 1.19
C GLY A 29 10.40 16.40 2.02
N LYS A 30 9.37 15.54 1.95
CA LYS A 30 9.29 14.28 2.68
C LYS A 30 9.16 13.08 1.73
N PRO A 31 9.94 12.00 1.91
CA PRO A 31 9.79 10.77 1.12
C PRO A 31 8.38 10.17 1.22
N ILE A 32 7.85 9.65 0.11
CA ILE A 32 6.51 9.02 0.05
C ILE A 32 6.34 7.96 1.16
N ILE A 33 7.33 7.10 1.35
CA ILE A 33 7.26 6.02 2.35
C ILE A 33 7.04 6.57 3.77
N GLU A 34 7.58 7.74 4.10
CA GLU A 34 7.40 8.31 5.42
C GLU A 34 5.96 8.77 5.68
N TYR A 35 5.20 9.18 4.65
CA TYR A 35 3.77 9.46 4.80
C TYR A 35 3.00 8.19 5.20
N ILE A 36 3.32 7.07 4.56
CA ILE A 36 2.70 5.77 4.82
C ILE A 36 3.07 5.27 6.23
N ILE A 37 4.35 5.35 6.63
CA ILE A 37 4.76 5.01 8.00
C ILE A 37 4.06 5.89 9.03
N THR A 38 3.90 7.19 8.75
CA THR A 38 3.19 8.12 9.64
C THR A 38 1.73 7.69 9.80
N ALA A 39 1.05 7.37 8.70
CA ALA A 39 -0.35 6.94 8.72
C ALA A 39 -0.54 5.60 9.45
N LEU A 40 0.31 4.62 9.19
CA LEU A 40 0.28 3.32 9.86
C LEU A 40 0.50 3.44 11.37
N ARG A 41 1.40 4.32 11.81
CA ARG A 41 1.62 4.58 13.24
C ARG A 41 0.46 5.33 13.92
N ALA A 42 -0.33 6.08 13.15
CA ALA A 42 -1.50 6.77 13.65
C ALA A 42 -2.75 5.86 13.69
N ALA A 43 -2.75 4.75 12.94
CA ALA A 43 -3.83 3.77 12.92
C ALA A 43 -3.91 3.02 14.25
N LYS A 44 -5.12 2.83 14.78
CA LYS A 44 -5.35 2.15 16.06
C LYS A 44 -5.37 0.63 15.93
N LYS A 45 -5.55 0.12 14.71
CA LYS A 45 -5.66 -1.30 14.39
C LYS A 45 -4.33 -1.91 13.91
N VAL A 46 -3.25 -1.14 13.85
CA VAL A 46 -1.92 -1.62 13.44
C VAL A 46 -1.05 -1.83 14.67
N ASP A 47 -0.67 -3.09 14.92
CA ASP A 47 0.13 -3.46 16.10
C ASP A 47 1.64 -3.31 15.83
N SER A 48 2.05 -3.60 14.59
CA SER A 48 3.46 -3.59 14.19
C SER A 48 3.61 -3.25 12.72
N ILE A 49 4.75 -2.66 12.34
CA ILE A 49 5.06 -2.30 10.96
C ILE A 49 6.34 -3.01 10.53
N VAL A 50 6.27 -3.68 9.38
CA VAL A 50 7.38 -4.31 8.69
C VAL A 50 7.51 -3.68 7.31
N VAL A 51 8.71 -3.30 6.91
CA VAL A 51 9.01 -2.81 5.56
C VAL A 51 9.76 -3.89 4.79
N ALA A 52 9.14 -4.38 3.73
CA ALA A 52 9.75 -5.29 2.77
C ALA A 52 10.55 -4.51 1.72
N VAL A 53 11.86 -4.67 1.74
CA VAL A 53 12.81 -4.06 0.79
C VAL A 53 13.49 -5.14 -0.05
N SER A 54 14.23 -4.77 -1.09
CA SER A 54 15.02 -5.72 -1.87
C SER A 54 16.38 -5.12 -2.25
N ASP A 55 17.18 -5.84 -3.05
CA ASP A 55 18.40 -5.29 -3.65
C ASP A 55 18.14 -4.08 -4.57
N TYR A 56 16.89 -3.83 -4.97
CA TYR A 56 16.50 -2.63 -5.72
C TYR A 56 16.26 -1.42 -4.83
N THR A 57 16.10 -1.61 -3.51
CA THR A 57 15.78 -0.52 -2.58
C THR A 57 16.70 -0.39 -1.35
N PRO A 58 18.04 -0.42 -1.52
CA PRO A 58 18.98 -0.33 -0.40
C PRO A 58 18.92 1.00 0.36
N LYS A 59 18.65 2.13 -0.31
CA LYS A 59 18.54 3.44 0.35
C LYS A 59 17.26 3.52 1.19
N THR A 60 16.16 2.92 0.71
CA THR A 60 14.92 2.77 1.47
C THR A 60 15.17 1.94 2.72
N ALA A 61 15.90 0.83 2.60
CA ALA A 61 16.30 0.01 3.75
C ALA A 61 17.08 0.84 4.79
N ALA A 62 18.07 1.61 4.35
CA ALA A 62 18.88 2.46 5.22
C ALA A 62 18.06 3.56 5.91
N LEU A 63 17.12 4.20 5.19
CA LEU A 63 16.23 5.21 5.77
C LEU A 63 15.33 4.61 6.85
N MET A 64 14.77 3.44 6.61
CA MET A 64 13.81 2.80 7.53
C MET A 64 14.43 2.38 8.87
N LEU A 65 15.75 2.21 8.95
CA LEU A 65 16.46 1.98 10.22
C LEU A 65 16.32 3.15 11.21
N ARG A 66 15.92 4.34 10.73
CA ARG A 66 15.70 5.54 11.55
C ARG A 66 14.29 5.60 12.14
N PHE A 67 13.41 4.68 11.77
CA PHE A 67 12.02 4.60 12.21
C PHE A 67 11.81 3.40 13.13
N PRO A 68 10.81 3.44 14.03
CA PRO A 68 10.47 2.31 14.90
C PRO A 68 9.69 1.24 14.11
N VAL A 69 10.32 0.64 13.11
CA VAL A 69 9.76 -0.38 12.21
C VAL A 69 10.76 -1.50 12.03
N SER A 70 10.27 -2.70 11.69
CA SER A 70 11.16 -3.79 11.27
C SER A 70 11.42 -3.71 9.77
N VAL A 71 12.60 -4.12 9.32
CA VAL A 71 12.94 -4.19 7.89
C VAL A 71 13.26 -5.63 7.54
N ILE A 72 12.65 -6.14 6.47
CA ILE A 72 12.94 -7.46 5.91
C ILE A 72 13.38 -7.31 4.46
N LYS A 73 14.49 -7.97 4.12
CA LYS A 73 14.94 -8.07 2.73
C LYS A 73 14.26 -9.26 2.05
N THR A 74 13.51 -8.99 0.99
CA THR A 74 12.86 -9.99 0.15
C THR A 74 13.70 -10.27 -1.11
N PRO A 75 13.41 -11.37 -1.84
CA PRO A 75 14.10 -11.69 -3.08
C PRO A 75 13.94 -10.67 -4.22
N GLY A 76 12.95 -9.77 -4.16
CA GLY A 76 12.71 -8.77 -5.20
C GLY A 76 12.13 -9.36 -6.49
N LYS A 77 11.42 -10.49 -6.42
CA LYS A 77 10.94 -11.20 -7.62
C LYS A 77 9.69 -10.53 -8.20
N GLU A 78 8.64 -10.49 -7.41
CA GLU A 78 7.34 -9.92 -7.75
C GLU A 78 6.54 -9.64 -6.47
N TYR A 79 5.51 -8.82 -6.57
CA TYR A 79 4.72 -8.38 -5.41
C TYR A 79 4.17 -9.55 -4.58
N VAL A 80 3.53 -10.52 -5.23
CA VAL A 80 2.87 -11.65 -4.53
C VAL A 80 3.91 -12.58 -3.92
N SER A 81 4.92 -13.00 -4.67
CA SER A 81 5.99 -13.88 -4.17
C SER A 81 6.76 -13.25 -3.00
N ASP A 82 7.09 -11.97 -3.08
CA ASP A 82 7.81 -11.27 -2.00
C ASP A 82 6.95 -11.09 -0.75
N MET A 83 5.65 -10.82 -0.93
CA MET A 83 4.69 -10.77 0.18
C MET A 83 4.61 -12.13 0.87
N GLN A 84 4.39 -13.21 0.11
CA GLN A 84 4.36 -14.57 0.65
C GLN A 84 5.66 -14.93 1.38
N TYR A 85 6.81 -14.57 0.83
CA TYR A 85 8.11 -14.75 1.48
C TYR A 85 8.17 -14.05 2.83
N ALA A 86 7.73 -12.79 2.91
CA ALA A 86 7.76 -12.02 4.15
C ALA A 86 6.79 -12.59 5.20
N LEU A 87 5.55 -12.92 4.80
CA LEU A 87 4.56 -13.55 5.67
C LEU A 87 5.10 -14.83 6.32
N LYS A 88 5.70 -15.72 5.50
CA LYS A 88 6.25 -17.01 5.95
C LYS A 88 7.47 -16.83 6.85
N SER A 89 8.42 -15.99 6.43
CA SER A 89 9.68 -15.80 7.15
C SER A 89 9.48 -15.22 8.54
N LEU A 90 8.42 -14.44 8.72
CA LEU A 90 8.09 -13.77 9.99
C LEU A 90 6.95 -14.45 10.77
N GLY A 91 6.34 -15.52 10.23
CA GLY A 91 5.22 -16.20 10.86
C GLY A 91 4.01 -15.28 11.12
N LEU A 92 3.72 -14.37 10.17
CA LEU A 92 2.66 -13.37 10.35
C LEU A 92 1.26 -13.97 10.14
N ASN A 93 0.32 -13.59 11.00
CA ASN A 93 -1.06 -14.07 10.96
C ASN A 93 -1.97 -13.08 10.21
N ALA A 94 -2.50 -12.04 10.85
CA ALA A 94 -3.32 -11.06 10.16
C ALA A 94 -2.42 -9.94 9.58
N VAL A 95 -2.29 -9.88 8.26
CA VAL A 95 -1.39 -8.92 7.59
C VAL A 95 -2.16 -7.93 6.73
N LEU A 96 -1.86 -6.65 6.91
CA LEU A 96 -2.20 -5.56 5.99
C LEU A 96 -1.00 -5.31 5.07
N ALA A 97 -1.03 -5.85 3.85
CA ALA A 97 -0.04 -5.55 2.83
C ALA A 97 -0.41 -4.26 2.10
N ILE A 98 0.50 -3.28 2.07
CA ILE A 98 0.27 -1.96 1.47
C ILE A 98 1.46 -1.54 0.60
N GLY A 99 1.18 -1.00 -0.58
CA GLY A 99 2.19 -0.43 -1.48
C GLY A 99 2.88 0.81 -0.89
N ALA A 100 4.16 0.97 -1.18
CA ALA A 100 4.94 2.15 -0.76
C ALA A 100 4.69 3.40 -1.64
N ASP A 101 3.47 3.59 -2.13
CA ASP A 101 3.14 4.59 -3.17
C ASP A 101 1.82 5.34 -2.97
N LEU A 102 1.23 5.24 -1.78
CA LEU A 102 -0.02 5.87 -1.38
C LEU A 102 0.24 7.02 -0.38
N PRO A 103 0.74 8.18 -0.83
CA PRO A 103 1.15 9.27 0.08
C PRO A 103 -0.03 9.92 0.83
N LEU A 104 -1.27 9.72 0.36
CA LEU A 104 -2.46 10.33 0.95
C LEU A 104 -3.11 9.46 2.03
N ILE A 105 -2.68 8.21 2.21
CA ILE A 105 -3.30 7.28 3.15
C ILE A 105 -3.29 7.85 4.57
N THR A 106 -4.36 7.61 5.34
CA THR A 106 -4.46 8.05 6.74
C THR A 106 -4.77 6.89 7.67
N GLY A 107 -4.47 7.07 8.96
CA GLY A 107 -4.74 6.05 9.98
C GLY A 107 -6.22 5.68 10.08
N GLU A 108 -7.12 6.65 9.89
CA GLU A 108 -8.57 6.42 9.93
C GLU A 108 -9.03 5.52 8.77
N VAL A 109 -8.48 5.74 7.57
CA VAL A 109 -8.79 4.91 6.39
C VAL A 109 -8.23 3.49 6.59
N ILE A 110 -7.01 3.36 7.11
CA ILE A 110 -6.42 2.07 7.47
C ILE A 110 -7.31 1.33 8.48
N ASP A 111 -7.74 2.01 9.56
CA ASP A 111 -8.62 1.43 10.57
C ASP A 111 -9.97 0.99 9.98
N ALA A 112 -10.53 1.75 9.03
CA ALA A 112 -11.77 1.40 8.34
C ALA A 112 -11.60 0.15 7.46
N ILE A 113 -10.48 0.04 6.74
CA ILE A 113 -10.15 -1.14 5.93
C ILE A 113 -10.01 -2.38 6.81
N VAL A 114 -9.28 -2.29 7.93
CA VAL A 114 -9.12 -3.43 8.86
C VAL A 114 -10.48 -3.86 9.43
N LYS A 115 -11.36 -2.92 9.75
CA LYS A 115 -12.73 -3.23 10.20
C LYS A 115 -13.57 -3.91 9.11
N CYS A 116 -13.36 -3.58 7.84
CA CYS A 116 -14.02 -4.26 6.73
C CYS A 116 -13.59 -5.74 6.67
N TYR A 117 -12.30 -6.02 6.83
CA TYR A 117 -11.76 -7.37 6.89
C TYR A 117 -12.28 -8.16 8.09
N GLU A 118 -12.34 -7.54 9.27
CA GLU A 118 -12.92 -8.17 10.48
C GLU A 118 -14.39 -8.62 10.27
N ARG A 119 -15.14 -7.93 9.39
CA ARG A 119 -16.56 -8.18 9.15
C ARG A 119 -16.84 -9.10 7.98
N CYS A 120 -15.93 -9.23 7.01
CA CYS A 120 -16.19 -9.96 5.78
C CYS A 120 -16.18 -11.49 5.97
N GLY A 121 -15.50 -12.00 7.01
CA GLY A 121 -15.40 -13.42 7.29
C GLY A 121 -14.61 -14.22 6.24
N LYS A 122 -13.83 -13.55 5.39
CA LYS A 122 -13.00 -14.15 4.34
C LYS A 122 -11.52 -14.16 4.73
N PRO A 123 -10.72 -15.13 4.27
CA PRO A 123 -9.29 -15.18 4.58
C PRO A 123 -8.51 -14.05 3.91
N ALA A 124 -9.02 -13.47 2.82
CA ALA A 124 -8.40 -12.32 2.16
C ALA A 124 -9.41 -11.20 1.89
N LEU A 125 -8.90 -9.98 1.77
CA LEU A 125 -9.63 -8.80 1.31
C LEU A 125 -8.74 -7.94 0.41
N SER A 126 -9.28 -7.50 -0.72
CA SER A 126 -8.64 -6.52 -1.61
C SER A 126 -9.37 -5.19 -1.53
N VAL A 127 -8.62 -4.10 -1.40
CA VAL A 127 -9.18 -2.75 -1.51
C VAL A 127 -9.17 -2.32 -2.96
N VAL A 128 -10.32 -1.86 -3.42
CA VAL A 128 -10.51 -1.35 -4.78
C VAL A 128 -11.14 0.03 -4.72
N VAL A 129 -10.91 0.83 -5.77
CA VAL A 129 -11.54 2.13 -5.94
C VAL A 129 -12.31 2.16 -7.26
N PRO A 130 -13.40 2.94 -7.36
CA PRO A 130 -14.06 3.16 -8.64
C PRO A 130 -13.09 3.77 -9.65
N PHE A 131 -13.11 3.29 -10.89
CA PHE A 131 -12.30 3.86 -11.96
C PHE A 131 -12.63 5.33 -12.20
N GLU A 132 -13.91 5.71 -12.05
CA GLU A 132 -14.37 7.10 -12.15
C GLU A 132 -13.67 8.02 -11.14
N THR A 133 -13.37 7.54 -9.94
CA THR A 133 -12.64 8.31 -8.92
C THR A 133 -11.25 8.68 -9.42
N LYS A 134 -10.55 7.74 -10.07
CA LYS A 134 -9.24 7.95 -10.68
C LYS A 134 -9.33 8.93 -11.85
N GLU A 135 -10.33 8.80 -12.70
CA GLU A 135 -10.57 9.73 -13.82
C GLU A 135 -10.82 11.16 -13.36
N ARG A 136 -11.66 11.35 -12.33
CA ARG A 136 -11.93 12.67 -11.73
C ARG A 136 -10.65 13.33 -11.19
N LEU A 137 -9.68 12.53 -10.73
CA LEU A 137 -8.40 13.01 -10.22
C LEU A 137 -7.36 13.26 -11.33
N GLY A 138 -7.63 12.85 -12.57
CA GLY A 138 -6.76 13.04 -13.74
C GLY A 138 -5.80 11.87 -14.02
N PHE A 139 -6.10 10.67 -13.51
CA PHE A 139 -5.34 9.44 -13.78
C PHE A 139 -5.87 8.75 -15.04
N SER A 140 -4.99 8.08 -15.80
CA SER A 140 -5.37 7.32 -17.00
C SER A 140 -4.53 6.05 -17.13
N GLY A 141 -5.05 5.04 -17.85
CA GLY A 141 -4.27 3.85 -18.22
C GLY A 141 -4.15 2.74 -17.17
N GLU A 142 -5.07 2.65 -16.21
CA GLU A 142 -5.05 1.59 -15.20
C GLU A 142 -5.77 0.31 -15.66
N TYR A 143 -5.23 -0.84 -15.25
CA TYR A 143 -5.93 -2.11 -15.33
C TYR A 143 -7.17 -2.04 -14.44
N ALA A 144 -8.34 -2.24 -15.06
CA ALA A 144 -9.62 -2.21 -14.39
C ALA A 144 -10.40 -3.47 -14.69
N PHE A 145 -11.26 -3.86 -13.77
CA PHE A 145 -12.18 -4.98 -13.90
C PHE A 145 -13.58 -4.57 -13.41
N THR A 146 -14.57 -5.41 -13.67
CA THR A 146 -15.96 -5.15 -13.26
C THR A 146 -16.25 -5.87 -11.95
N PHE A 147 -16.74 -5.14 -10.96
CA PHE A 147 -17.25 -5.67 -9.70
C PHE A 147 -18.65 -5.09 -9.46
N GLU A 148 -19.66 -5.97 -9.33
CA GLU A 148 -21.07 -5.57 -9.12
C GLU A 148 -21.57 -4.49 -10.10
N GLY A 149 -21.20 -4.62 -11.38
CA GLY A 149 -21.58 -3.65 -12.43
C GLY A 149 -20.77 -2.36 -12.45
N THR A 150 -19.86 -2.15 -11.50
CA THR A 150 -18.98 -0.98 -11.42
C THR A 150 -17.58 -1.33 -11.94
N ARG A 151 -16.98 -0.43 -12.73
CA ARG A 151 -15.58 -0.56 -13.14
C ARG A 151 -14.67 -0.10 -12.01
N VAL A 152 -13.80 -0.98 -11.54
CA VAL A 152 -12.94 -0.76 -10.36
C VAL A 152 -11.48 -1.08 -10.66
N VAL A 153 -10.58 -0.50 -9.86
CA VAL A 153 -9.13 -0.74 -9.93
C VAL A 153 -8.58 -1.08 -8.54
N PRO A 154 -7.57 -1.96 -8.45
CA PRO A 154 -6.91 -2.25 -7.17
C PRO A 154 -6.19 -1.02 -6.60
N ALA A 155 -6.36 -0.78 -5.30
CA ALA A 155 -5.66 0.30 -4.58
C ALA A 155 -4.21 -0.05 -4.21
N GLY A 156 -3.83 -1.34 -4.30
CA GLY A 156 -2.54 -1.83 -3.81
C GLY A 156 -2.52 -2.07 -2.28
N ILE A 157 -3.70 -2.27 -1.68
CA ILE A 157 -3.87 -2.64 -0.26
C ILE A 157 -4.61 -3.97 -0.18
N ASN A 158 -4.07 -4.91 0.56
CA ASN A 158 -4.65 -6.23 0.78
C ASN A 158 -4.61 -6.60 2.26
N LEU A 159 -5.61 -7.34 2.73
CA LEU A 159 -5.57 -8.03 4.01
C LEU A 159 -5.59 -9.53 3.79
N ILE A 160 -4.75 -10.24 4.52
CA ILE A 160 -4.51 -11.66 4.30
C ILE A 160 -4.35 -12.36 5.65
N ASP A 161 -4.99 -13.52 5.76
CA ASP A 161 -4.72 -14.50 6.80
C ASP A 161 -3.48 -15.31 6.40
N GLY A 162 -2.33 -14.87 6.89
CA GLY A 162 -1.02 -15.49 6.65
C GLY A 162 -0.92 -16.93 7.13
N ARG A 163 -1.81 -17.39 8.02
CA ARG A 163 -1.90 -18.83 8.39
C ARG A 163 -2.34 -19.70 7.23
N ARG A 164 -3.01 -19.11 6.24
CA ARG A 164 -3.58 -19.78 5.07
C ARG A 164 -2.80 -19.50 3.79
N ILE A 165 -1.64 -18.85 3.88
CA ILE A 165 -0.87 -18.37 2.72
C ILE A 165 -0.41 -19.49 1.76
N ASP A 166 -0.38 -20.73 2.25
CA ASP A 166 0.01 -21.94 1.50
C ASP A 166 -1.17 -22.65 0.82
N GLU A 167 -2.41 -22.20 1.03
CA GLU A 167 -3.60 -22.82 0.43
C GLU A 167 -3.80 -22.46 -1.05
N GLY A 168 -2.90 -21.68 -1.64
CA GLY A 168 -3.02 -21.21 -3.02
C GLY A 168 -3.92 -19.98 -3.14
N GLU A 169 -4.91 -20.03 -4.02
CA GLU A 169 -5.86 -18.94 -4.20
C GLU A 169 -6.84 -18.89 -3.02
N LEU A 170 -6.82 -17.77 -2.30
CA LEU A 170 -7.67 -17.56 -1.13
C LEU A 170 -9.00 -16.94 -1.52
N GLU A 171 -10.07 -17.38 -0.86
CA GLU A 171 -11.35 -16.72 -0.97
C GLU A 171 -11.23 -15.25 -0.53
N GLN A 172 -11.60 -14.33 -1.41
CA GLN A 172 -11.31 -12.91 -1.25
C GLN A 172 -12.60 -12.08 -1.22
N ALA A 173 -12.71 -11.20 -0.23
CA ALA A 173 -13.69 -10.13 -0.22
C ALA A 173 -13.16 -8.89 -0.97
N ILE A 174 -14.07 -8.09 -1.54
CA ILE A 174 -13.74 -6.80 -2.15
C ILE A 174 -14.21 -5.67 -1.21
N CYS A 175 -13.32 -4.74 -0.90
CA CYS A 175 -13.63 -3.51 -0.17
C CYS A 175 -13.58 -2.33 -1.14
N LEU A 176 -14.74 -1.91 -1.63
CA LEU A 176 -14.86 -0.75 -2.52
C LEU A 176 -14.86 0.55 -1.70
N LEU A 177 -13.89 1.42 -1.97
CA LEU A 177 -13.76 2.73 -1.31
C LEU A 177 -13.66 3.85 -2.36
N ASP A 178 -14.63 4.76 -2.38
CA ASP A 178 -14.55 6.00 -3.17
C ASP A 178 -13.88 7.11 -2.35
N LEU A 179 -12.57 6.95 -2.12
CA LEU A 179 -11.76 7.88 -1.31
C LEU A 179 -10.44 8.20 -2.02
N LYS A 180 -10.03 9.47 -2.00
CA LYS A 180 -8.76 9.92 -2.61
C LYS A 180 -7.53 9.30 -1.94
N GLU A 181 -7.64 9.00 -0.64
CA GLU A 181 -6.60 8.43 0.21
C GLU A 181 -6.11 7.05 -0.27
N VAL A 182 -6.96 6.31 -0.99
CA VAL A 182 -6.66 5.00 -1.59
C VAL A 182 -6.65 5.03 -3.12
N ALA A 183 -7.02 6.16 -3.73
CA ALA A 183 -7.03 6.33 -5.19
C ALA A 183 -5.74 6.95 -5.75
N VAL A 184 -4.88 7.55 -4.93
CA VAL A 184 -3.68 8.24 -5.42
C VAL A 184 -2.45 7.35 -5.21
N ASN A 185 -2.15 6.51 -6.20
CA ASN A 185 -0.90 5.76 -6.29
C ASN A 185 0.11 6.55 -7.14
N ILE A 186 1.37 6.64 -6.72
CA ILE A 186 2.42 7.31 -7.50
C ILE A 186 3.23 6.29 -8.29
N ASN A 187 2.97 6.20 -9.59
CA ASN A 187 3.66 5.36 -10.57
C ASN A 187 4.22 6.15 -11.75
N THR A 188 3.79 7.41 -11.95
CA THR A 188 4.25 8.31 -13.01
C THR A 188 4.50 9.72 -12.48
N VAL A 189 5.23 10.53 -13.25
CA VAL A 189 5.49 11.95 -12.91
C VAL A 189 4.20 12.78 -12.90
N GLN A 190 3.21 12.45 -13.72
CA GLN A 190 1.91 13.14 -13.71
C GLN A 190 1.17 12.88 -12.40
N GLU A 191 1.19 11.65 -11.91
CA GLU A 191 0.55 11.25 -10.65
C GLU A 191 1.25 11.88 -9.45
N LEU A 192 2.58 12.00 -9.50
CA LEU A 192 3.35 12.74 -8.51
C LEU A 192 2.86 14.20 -8.39
N LYS A 193 2.70 14.90 -9.51
CA LYS A 193 2.19 16.28 -9.53
C LYS A 193 0.77 16.41 -8.95
N ILE A 194 -0.09 15.43 -9.25
CA ILE A 194 -1.45 15.38 -8.69
C ILE A 194 -1.38 15.21 -7.17
N ALA A 195 -0.54 14.30 -6.68
CA ALA A 195 -0.37 14.07 -5.24
C ALA A 195 0.19 15.30 -4.52
N GLU A 196 1.18 15.99 -5.10
CA GLU A 196 1.73 17.25 -4.58
C GLU A 196 0.65 18.32 -4.39
N ARG A 197 -0.17 18.54 -5.43
CA ARG A 197 -1.29 19.49 -5.36
C ARG A 197 -2.27 19.13 -4.24
N LEU A 198 -2.69 17.86 -4.17
CA LEU A 198 -3.66 17.40 -3.17
C LEU A 198 -3.11 17.49 -1.74
N LEU A 199 -1.81 17.27 -1.53
CA LEU A 199 -1.16 17.47 -0.23
C LEU A 199 -1.06 18.94 0.14
N ALA A 200 -0.74 19.82 -0.80
CA ALA A 200 -0.71 21.27 -0.56
C ALA A 200 -2.10 21.81 -0.16
N GLU A 201 -3.17 21.36 -0.82
CA GLU A 201 -4.55 21.71 -0.45
C GLU A 201 -4.95 21.25 0.96
N LYS A 202 -4.36 20.15 1.44
CA LYS A 202 -4.60 19.62 2.78
C LYS A 202 -3.84 20.40 3.86
N LEU A 203 -2.65 20.90 3.54
CA LEU A 203 -1.79 21.67 4.45
C LEU A 203 -2.15 23.16 4.51
N GLY A 204 -2.79 23.68 3.47
CA GLY A 204 -3.32 25.06 3.43
C GLY A 204 -4.72 25.24 4.03
N LYS A 205 -5.29 24.17 4.61
CA LYS A 205 -6.55 24.19 5.36
C LYS A 205 -6.26 24.03 6.84
#